data_AF-A0A963NYR8-F1
#
_entry.id   AF-A0A963NYR8-F1
#
_cell.length_a   1.000
_cell.length_b   1.000
_cell.length_c   1.000
_cell.angle_alpha   90.00
_cell.angle_beta   90.00
_cell.angle_gamma   90.00
#
_symmetry.space_group_name_H-M   'P 1'
#
loop_
_entity.id
_entity.type
_entity.pdbx_description
1 polymer ?
#
loop_
_entity_poly.entity_id
_entity_poly.type
_entity_poly.pdbx_seq_one_letter_code
_entity_poly.pdbx_strand_id
1 'polypeptide(L)'
;KLRLKIARSVAADVKPPKRREPRYTPLSKRQDRPDGIAWLLRHHPELGEQQICKLLGTTKNTVEAVRERTHWKSQEIRPRDPVLLGLCQQIELDDAIARAKADAEKLAERAASKAAAARPAEAKAPVIQEPVEAGEAE
;
A
#
# COMPACT_ATOMS: atom_id res chain seq x y z
N LYS A 1 58.51 -18.04 -9.39
CA LYS A 1 57.18 -17.84 -10.04
C LYS A 1 56.15 -17.55 -8.94
N LEU A 2 55.76 -16.29 -8.73
CA LEU A 2 54.72 -15.92 -7.76
C LEU A 2 53.35 -15.98 -8.48
N ARG A 3 52.47 -16.90 -8.06
CA ARG A 3 51.08 -16.98 -8.54
C ARG A 3 50.22 -16.08 -7.66
N LEU A 4 49.57 -15.09 -8.27
CA LEU A 4 48.55 -14.28 -7.62
C LEU A 4 47.36 -15.18 -7.26
N LYS A 5 47.04 -15.30 -5.97
CA LYS A 5 45.82 -15.95 -5.49
C LYS A 5 44.73 -14.88 -5.37
N ILE A 6 43.67 -15.02 -6.15
CA ILE A 6 42.50 -14.13 -6.07
C ILE A 6 41.83 -14.36 -4.72
N ALA A 7 41.76 -13.31 -3.90
CA ALA A 7 41.00 -13.33 -2.66
C ALA A 7 39.49 -13.36 -2.99
N ARG A 8 38.74 -14.25 -2.32
CA ARG A 8 37.30 -14.39 -2.53
C ARG A 8 36.61 -13.15 -1.95
N SER A 9 35.77 -12.48 -2.75
CA SER A 9 35.08 -11.28 -2.33
C SER A 9 34.04 -11.59 -1.24
N VAL A 10 33.98 -10.76 -0.21
CA VAL A 10 33.02 -10.89 0.92
C VAL A 10 31.57 -10.94 0.42
N ALA A 11 31.28 -10.32 -0.72
CA ALA A 11 29.97 -10.37 -1.39
C ALA A 11 29.54 -11.78 -1.81
N ALA A 12 30.46 -12.73 -1.96
CA ALA A 12 30.13 -14.11 -2.33
C ALA A 12 29.57 -14.93 -1.14
N ASP A 13 29.83 -14.52 0.10
CA ASP A 13 29.34 -15.18 1.32
C ASP A 13 27.97 -14.65 1.78
N VAL A 14 27.53 -13.49 1.28
CA VAL A 14 26.22 -12.94 1.61
C VAL A 14 25.15 -13.64 0.78
N LYS A 15 24.49 -14.62 1.39
CA LYS A 15 23.33 -15.29 0.79
C LYS A 15 22.27 -14.25 0.43
N PRO A 16 21.75 -14.23 -0.81
CA PRO A 16 20.74 -13.25 -1.20
C PRO A 16 19.48 -13.45 -0.34
N PRO A 17 18.80 -12.35 0.07
CA PRO A 17 17.58 -12.45 0.83
C PRO A 17 16.55 -13.25 0.04
N LYS A 18 15.96 -14.26 0.68
CA LYS A 18 14.97 -15.13 0.03
C LYS A 18 13.76 -14.29 -0.34
N ARG A 19 13.53 -14.10 -1.65
CA ARG A 19 12.35 -13.40 -2.15
C ARG A 19 11.12 -14.20 -1.73
N ARG A 20 10.16 -13.52 -1.11
CA ARG A 20 8.87 -14.13 -0.77
C ARG A 20 8.13 -14.40 -2.06
N GLU A 21 7.91 -15.68 -2.36
CA GLU A 21 7.08 -16.09 -3.48
C GLU A 21 5.62 -15.67 -3.23
N PRO A 22 4.85 -15.32 -4.29
CA PRO A 22 3.44 -15.02 -4.15
C PRO A 22 2.70 -16.19 -3.47
N ARG A 23 2.20 -15.96 -2.25
CA ARG A 23 1.47 -16.97 -1.48
C ARG A 23 0.10 -17.14 -2.13
N TYR A 24 -0.06 -18.18 -2.95
CA TYR A 24 -1.38 -18.52 -3.47
C TYR A 24 -2.29 -18.92 -2.32
N THR A 25 -3.33 -18.12 -2.09
CA THR A 25 -4.33 -18.44 -1.07
C THR A 25 -5.45 -19.26 -1.74
N PRO A 26 -5.80 -20.45 -1.21
CA PRO A 26 -6.72 -21.39 -1.86
C PRO A 26 -8.14 -20.83 -1.97
N LEU A 27 -8.94 -21.37 -2.91
CA LEU A 27 -10.30 -20.92 -3.24
C LEU A 27 -11.22 -20.84 -2.01
N SER A 28 -11.17 -21.84 -1.12
CA SER A 28 -11.96 -21.87 0.12
C SER A 28 -11.71 -20.65 1.00
N LYS A 29 -10.46 -20.19 1.06
CA LYS A 29 -10.03 -19.05 1.87
C LYS A 29 -10.21 -17.71 1.16
N ARG A 30 -10.68 -17.68 -0.10
CA ARG A 30 -10.98 -16.42 -0.84
C ARG A 30 -12.17 -15.69 -0.27
N GLN A 31 -13.16 -16.46 0.18
CA GLN A 31 -14.40 -15.96 0.74
C GLN A 31 -14.21 -15.25 2.08
N ASP A 32 -13.15 -15.60 2.80
CA ASP A 32 -12.77 -15.01 4.09
C ASP A 32 -11.84 -13.78 3.95
N ARG A 33 -11.30 -13.52 2.74
CA ARG A 33 -10.47 -12.33 2.51
C ARG A 33 -11.20 -11.00 2.71
N PRO A 34 -12.44 -10.79 2.18
CA PRO A 34 -13.16 -9.55 2.45
C PRO A 34 -13.44 -9.35 3.94
N ASP A 35 -13.68 -10.43 4.69
CA ASP A 35 -13.87 -10.40 6.14
C ASP A 35 -12.59 -9.95 6.89
N GLY A 36 -11.44 -10.48 6.48
CA GLY A 36 -10.13 -10.07 7.01
C GLY A 36 -9.77 -8.62 6.67
N ILE A 37 -10.06 -8.16 5.45
CA ILE A 37 -9.85 -6.77 5.04
C ILE A 37 -10.72 -5.83 5.87
N ALA A 38 -12.00 -6.15 6.04
CA ALA A 38 -12.92 -5.34 6.84
C ALA A 38 -12.49 -5.26 8.32
N TRP A 39 -11.88 -6.31 8.86
CA TRP A 39 -11.32 -6.30 10.21
C TRP A 39 -10.09 -5.40 10.32
N LEU A 40 -9.14 -5.50 9.39
CA LEU A 40 -7.93 -4.67 9.37
C LEU A 40 -8.25 -3.19 9.25
N LEU A 41 -9.20 -2.82 8.36
CA LEU A 41 -9.63 -1.43 8.20
C LEU A 41 -10.26 -0.85 9.47
N ARG A 42 -10.88 -1.68 10.32
CA ARG A 42 -11.50 -1.24 11.58
C ARG A 42 -10.51 -1.14 12.74
N HIS A 43 -9.59 -2.10 12.87
CA HIS A 43 -8.70 -2.21 14.04
C HIS A 43 -7.34 -1.57 13.82
N HIS A 44 -6.85 -1.56 12.58
CA HIS A 44 -5.53 -1.06 12.23
C HIS A 44 -5.62 -0.06 11.06
N PRO A 45 -6.15 1.15 11.28
CA PRO A 45 -6.16 2.20 10.27
C PRO A 45 -4.74 2.71 9.94
N GLU A 46 -3.76 2.37 10.76
CA GLU A 46 -2.33 2.63 10.52
C GLU A 46 -1.79 1.84 9.32
N LEU A 47 -2.44 0.74 8.93
CA LEU A 47 -2.04 -0.07 7.79
C LEU A 47 -2.58 0.53 6.50
N GLY A 48 -1.67 0.94 5.60
CA GLY A 48 -2.04 1.35 4.25
C GLY A 48 -2.54 0.18 3.40
N GLU A 49 -3.34 0.50 2.38
CA GLU A 49 -3.93 -0.47 1.44
C GLU A 49 -2.84 -1.30 0.72
N GLN A 50 -1.66 -0.71 0.51
CA GLN A 50 -0.52 -1.40 -0.09
C GLN A 50 0.04 -2.49 0.81
N GLN A 51 0.08 -2.25 2.12
CA GLN A 51 0.52 -3.20 3.13
C GLN A 51 -0.51 -4.33 3.27
N ILE A 52 -1.81 -4.00 3.28
CA ILE A 52 -2.91 -4.98 3.31
C ILE A 52 -2.86 -5.90 2.07
N CYS A 53 -2.63 -5.33 0.89
CA CYS A 53 -2.46 -6.07 -0.37
C CYS A 53 -1.33 -7.11 -0.30
N LYS A 54 -0.18 -6.73 0.27
CA LYS A 54 0.98 -7.63 0.45
C LYS A 54 0.73 -8.70 1.52
N LEU A 55 0.04 -8.35 2.60
CA LEU A 55 -0.22 -9.25 3.73
C LEU A 55 -1.23 -10.36 3.36
N LEU A 56 -2.36 -9.97 2.76
CA LEU A 56 -3.45 -10.91 2.43
C LEU A 56 -3.37 -11.50 1.01
N GLY A 57 -2.41 -11.06 0.20
CA GLY A 57 -2.32 -11.46 -1.22
C GLY A 57 -3.56 -11.05 -2.01
N THR A 58 -4.15 -9.91 -1.67
CA THR A 58 -5.33 -9.32 -2.34
C THR A 58 -4.91 -8.21 -3.30
N THR A 59 -5.84 -7.64 -4.06
CA THR A 59 -5.58 -6.47 -4.92
C THR A 59 -6.11 -5.19 -4.30
N LYS A 60 -5.54 -4.04 -4.67
CA LYS A 60 -5.99 -2.72 -4.19
C LYS A 60 -7.48 -2.48 -4.48
N ASN A 61 -7.91 -2.81 -5.70
CA ASN A 61 -9.32 -2.71 -6.10
C ASN A 61 -10.26 -3.50 -5.17
N THR A 62 -9.82 -4.65 -4.66
CA THR A 62 -10.62 -5.43 -3.70
C THR A 62 -10.68 -4.74 -2.33
N VAL A 63 -9.59 -4.11 -1.90
CA VAL A 63 -9.55 -3.35 -0.64
C VAL A 63 -10.46 -2.12 -0.70
N GLU A 64 -10.38 -1.37 -1.81
CA GLU A 64 -11.25 -0.22 -2.11
C GLU A 64 -12.72 -0.65 -2.14
N ALA A 65 -13.05 -1.74 -2.87
CA ALA A 65 -14.41 -2.25 -2.94
C ALA A 65 -14.98 -2.70 -1.58
N VAL A 66 -14.14 -3.20 -0.67
CA VAL A 66 -14.57 -3.54 0.70
C VAL A 66 -14.76 -2.28 1.55
N ARG A 67 -13.92 -1.26 1.36
CA ARG A 67 -14.04 0.04 2.03
C ARG A 67 -15.32 0.77 1.63
N GLU A 68 -15.60 0.77 0.32
CA GLU A 68 -16.80 1.37 -0.28
C GLU A 68 -18.03 0.48 -0.17
N ARG A 69 -17.89 -0.76 0.34
CA ARG A 69 -18.97 -1.75 0.44
C ARG A 69 -19.62 -2.10 -0.91
N THR A 70 -18.88 -1.97 -2.00
CA THR A 70 -19.29 -2.29 -3.38
C THR A 70 -18.93 -3.72 -3.80
N HIS A 71 -18.27 -4.48 -2.93
CA HIS A 71 -18.01 -5.90 -3.18
C HIS A 71 -19.32 -6.70 -3.28
N TRP A 72 -19.40 -7.68 -4.19
CA TRP A 72 -20.61 -8.49 -4.40
C TRP A 72 -21.14 -9.18 -3.12
N LYS A 73 -20.25 -9.48 -2.16
CA LYS A 73 -20.58 -10.11 -0.87
C LYS A 73 -20.81 -9.10 0.28
N SER A 74 -20.85 -7.80 -0.01
CA SER A 74 -20.82 -6.73 0.99
C SER A 74 -21.82 -6.85 2.14
N GLN A 75 -23.03 -7.38 1.85
CA GLN A 75 -24.08 -7.57 2.84
C GLN A 75 -23.77 -8.63 3.92
N GLU A 76 -22.90 -9.60 3.61
CA GLU A 76 -22.56 -10.70 4.52
C GLU A 76 -21.13 -10.57 5.10
N ILE A 77 -20.39 -9.51 4.75
CA ILE A 77 -19.04 -9.31 5.25
C ILE A 77 -19.08 -9.12 6.77
N ARG A 78 -18.42 -10.02 7.51
CA ARG A 78 -18.24 -9.91 8.95
C ARG A 78 -16.78 -9.64 9.25
N PRO A 79 -16.44 -8.55 9.97
CA PRO A 79 -15.06 -8.28 10.32
C PRO A 79 -14.55 -9.39 11.24
N ARG A 80 -13.70 -10.27 10.70
CA ARG A 80 -13.07 -11.38 11.41
C ARG A 80 -11.56 -11.25 11.31
N ASP A 81 -10.89 -11.62 12.39
CA ASP A 81 -9.45 -11.52 12.49
C ASP A 81 -8.76 -12.41 11.43
N PRO A 82 -7.90 -11.83 10.55
CA PRO A 82 -7.19 -12.59 9.52
C PRO A 82 -6.23 -13.65 10.07
N VAL A 83 -5.75 -13.52 11.31
CA VAL A 83 -4.90 -14.53 11.97
C VAL A 83 -5.74 -15.73 12.37
N LEU A 84 -6.91 -15.51 12.97
CA LEU A 84 -7.85 -16.60 13.32
C LEU A 84 -8.38 -17.33 12.08
N LEU A 85 -8.52 -16.63 10.96
CA LEU A 85 -8.90 -17.22 9.68
C LEU A 85 -7.77 -18.02 9.02
N GLY A 86 -6.54 -17.92 9.54
CA GLY A 86 -5.34 -18.57 9.00
C GLY A 86 -4.86 -17.95 7.68
N LEU A 87 -5.23 -16.69 7.41
CA LEU A 87 -4.79 -15.94 6.23
C LEU A 87 -3.40 -15.32 6.46
N CYS A 88 -3.09 -14.95 7.69
CA CYS A 88 -1.83 -14.33 8.10
C CYS A 88 -1.28 -15.03 9.34
N GLN A 89 0.04 -15.04 9.50
CA GLN A 89 0.66 -15.39 10.78
C GLN A 89 0.74 -14.15 11.68
N GLN A 90 0.72 -14.34 13.00
CA GLN A 90 0.83 -13.23 13.96
C GLN A 90 2.08 -12.38 13.71
N ILE A 91 3.22 -13.04 13.47
CA ILE A 91 4.50 -12.40 13.17
C ILE A 91 4.41 -11.51 11.92
N GLU A 92 3.65 -11.93 10.91
CA GLU A 92 3.51 -11.17 9.67
C GLU A 92 2.62 -9.93 9.85
N LEU A 93 1.62 -10.00 10.73
CA LEU A 93 0.79 -8.87 11.09
C LEU A 93 1.62 -7.83 11.85
N ASP A 94 2.40 -8.27 12.85
CA ASP A 94 3.27 -7.39 13.64
C ASP A 94 4.34 -6.73 12.76
N ASP A 95 4.97 -7.50 11.86
CA ASP A 95 5.93 -6.98 10.86
C ASP A 95 5.28 -5.94 9.92
N ALA A 96 4.04 -6.17 9.50
CA ALA A 96 3.32 -5.25 8.63
C ALA A 96 2.99 -3.93 9.35
N ILE A 97 2.62 -3.99 10.63
CA ILE A 97 2.36 -2.81 11.47
C ILE A 97 3.66 -2.02 11.66
N ALA A 98 4.76 -2.68 12.02
CA ALA A 98 6.06 -2.03 12.17
C ALA A 98 6.52 -1.35 10.87
N ARG A 99 6.34 -2.03 9.72
CA ARG A 99 6.63 -1.45 8.40
C ARG A 99 5.73 -0.27 8.06
N ALA A 100 4.44 -0.35 8.35
CA ALA A 100 3.50 0.73 8.08
C ALA A 100 3.84 1.99 8.90
N LYS A 101 4.22 1.83 10.17
CA LYS A 101 4.71 2.94 11.01
C LYS A 101 5.98 3.56 10.44
N ALA A 102 6.96 2.74 10.06
CA ALA A 102 8.20 3.22 9.45
C ALA A 102 7.97 3.90 8.08
N ASP A 103 7.04 3.39 7.28
CA ASP A 103 6.66 3.97 5.99
C ASP A 103 5.93 5.31 6.19
N ALA A 104 5.06 5.42 7.20
CA ALA A 104 4.36 6.65 7.54
C ALA A 104 5.34 7.74 7.99
N GLU A 105 6.32 7.40 8.83
CA GLU A 105 7.37 8.32 9.27
C GLU A 105 8.24 8.79 8.10
N LYS A 106 8.68 7.87 7.23
CA LYS A 106 9.42 8.21 6.01
C LYS A 106 8.61 9.07 5.04
N LEU A 107 7.32 8.81 4.91
CA LEU A 107 6.46 9.60 4.05
C LEU A 107 6.28 11.02 4.60
N ALA A 108 6.17 11.17 5.93
CA ALA A 108 6.13 12.48 6.58
C ALA A 108 7.42 13.28 6.35
N GLU A 109 8.60 12.65 6.48
CA GLU A 109 9.88 13.30 6.22
C GLU A 109 10.08 13.65 4.73
N ARG A 110 9.66 12.76 3.83
CA ARG A 110 9.66 13.02 2.39
C ARG A 110 8.66 14.11 2.00
N ALA A 111 7.51 14.19 2.65
CA ALA A 111 6.55 15.27 2.45
C ALA A 111 7.10 16.60 2.97
N ALA A 112 7.79 16.62 4.11
CA ALA A 112 8.43 17.82 4.65
C ALA A 112 9.55 18.34 3.74
N SER A 113 10.43 17.44 3.25
CA SER A 113 11.50 17.80 2.30
C SER A 113 10.96 18.18 0.91
N LYS A 114 9.89 17.55 0.43
CA LYS A 114 9.24 17.93 -0.84
C LYS A 114 8.45 19.24 -0.73
N ALA A 115 7.87 19.54 0.43
CA ALA A 115 7.24 20.83 0.71
C ALA A 115 8.27 21.97 0.85
N ALA A 116 9.44 21.68 1.42
CA ALA A 116 10.57 22.62 1.44
C ALA A 116 11.15 22.88 0.03
N ALA A 117 11.14 21.87 -0.85
CA ALA A 117 11.56 22.01 -2.25
C ALA A 117 10.50 22.64 -3.18
N ALA A 118 9.25 22.77 -2.74
CA ALA A 118 8.13 23.29 -3.54
C ALA A 118 7.78 24.77 -3.29
N ARG A 119 8.65 25.54 -2.63
CA ARG A 119 8.62 27.02 -2.66
C ARG A 119 9.88 27.47 -3.39
N PRO A 120 9.80 28.03 -4.62
CA PRO A 120 8.96 29.20 -4.93
C PRO A 120 8.26 29.14 -6.31
N ALA A 121 7.43 30.17 -6.58
CA ALA A 121 6.82 30.56 -7.86
C ALA A 121 5.44 29.96 -8.20
N GLU A 122 4.39 30.59 -7.65
CA GLU A 122 3.29 31.04 -8.51
C GLU A 122 2.72 32.37 -7.96
N ALA A 123 3.52 33.43 -8.11
CA ALA A 123 3.01 34.78 -8.20
C ALA A 123 2.75 35.07 -9.68
N LYS A 124 1.52 34.83 -10.14
CA LYS A 124 0.95 35.61 -11.24
C LYS A 124 -0.57 35.46 -11.25
N ALA A 125 -1.23 36.37 -10.56
CA ALA A 125 -2.54 36.81 -11.02
C ALA A 125 -2.35 37.46 -12.41
N PRO A 126 -3.22 37.16 -13.36
CA PRO A 126 -3.77 38.22 -14.18
C PRO A 126 -5.28 38.28 -14.03
N VAL A 127 -5.69 39.53 -13.89
CA VAL A 127 -7.02 40.09 -13.77
C VAL A 127 -7.42 40.58 -15.17
N ILE A 128 -8.72 40.51 -15.51
CA ILE A 128 -9.47 41.13 -16.65
C ILE A 128 -9.35 40.35 -18.00
N GLN A 129 -10.41 40.01 -18.77
CA GLN A 129 -11.65 40.72 -19.16
C GLN A 129 -12.72 39.73 -19.73
N GLU A 130 -14.01 39.90 -19.39
CA GLU A 130 -15.16 39.61 -20.30
C GLU A 130 -15.21 40.73 -21.36
N PRO A 131 -15.66 40.55 -22.63
CA PRO A 131 -16.98 40.04 -23.10
C PRO A 131 -16.82 39.08 -24.32
N VAL A 132 -17.82 38.46 -24.99
CA VAL A 132 -18.87 39.00 -25.88
C VAL A 132 -19.80 37.87 -26.38
N GLU A 133 -21.09 38.20 -26.53
CA GLU A 133 -22.09 37.65 -27.47
C GLU A 133 -22.41 36.15 -27.54
N ALA A 134 -23.59 35.78 -27.01
CA ALA A 134 -24.43 34.73 -27.57
C ALA A 134 -25.82 35.33 -27.85
N GLY A 135 -26.05 35.68 -29.12
CA GLY A 135 -27.37 35.88 -29.67
C GLY A 135 -27.89 34.55 -30.24
N GLU A 136 -28.99 34.05 -29.70
CA GLU A 136 -29.97 33.19 -30.35
C GLU A 136 -31.30 33.94 -30.13
N ALA A 137 -31.88 34.65 -31.11
CA ALA A 137 -32.51 34.18 -32.34
C ALA A 137 -33.65 33.18 -32.04
N GLU A 138 -34.85 33.77 -31.95
CA GLU A 138 -36.21 33.30 -32.32
C GLU A 138 -36.49 31.79 -32.46
#